data_AF-A0A383DBN6-F1
#
_entry.id   AF-A0A383DBN6-F1
#
_cell.length_a   1.000
_cell.length_b   1.000
_cell.length_c   1.000
_cell.angle_alpha   90.00
_cell.angle_beta   90.00
_cell.angle_gamma   90.00
#
_symmetry.space_group_name_H-M   'P 1'
#
loop_
_entity.id
_entity.type
_entity.pdbx_description
1 polymer ?
#
loop_
_entity_poly.entity_id
_entity_poly.type
_entity_poly.pdbx_seq_one_letter_code
_entity_poly.pdbx_strand_id
1 'polypeptide(L)'
;EFAIMGPYIQEKKNNNDKNYLKNSSPIQVTNVKGFAMFLNLSEFKDVGFFDESFFFYFEEIDLCKRLVNHGKKIYLVPDVIIHHEGGASHEESIKKEMELSRNWHWMWSTFNYHRKYKGFFISFIIILPKLSSAIIKVLIYSLIFNKEKRKIYYQRLSGLINAMMGKSSWYRPKV
;
A
#
# COMPACT_ATOMS: atom_id res chain seq x y z
N GLU A 1 2.19 8.38 -25.90
CA GLU A 1 1.93 9.08 -24.63
C GLU A 1 1.89 8.11 -23.46
N PHE A 2 2.56 8.46 -22.37
CA PHE A 2 2.55 7.77 -21.09
C PHE A 2 2.09 8.74 -20.00
N ALA A 3 1.42 8.24 -18.96
CA ALA A 3 1.10 9.00 -17.77
C ALA A 3 2.10 8.76 -16.63
N ILE A 4 2.45 7.48 -16.40
CA ILE A 4 3.44 7.10 -15.39
C ILE A 4 4.49 6.18 -16.00
N MET A 5 5.75 6.44 -15.64
CA MET A 5 6.83 5.47 -15.76
C MET A 5 7.35 5.09 -14.38
N GLY A 6 7.60 3.81 -14.16
CA GLY A 6 8.27 3.29 -12.96
C GLY A 6 9.57 2.58 -13.32
N PRO A 7 10.56 2.56 -12.40
CA PRO A 7 11.77 1.78 -12.59
C PRO A 7 11.46 0.28 -12.58
N TYR A 8 12.27 -0.50 -13.29
CA TYR A 8 12.24 -1.94 -13.11
C TYR A 8 12.83 -2.29 -11.72
N ILE A 9 12.05 -2.98 -10.91
CA ILE A 9 12.30 -3.13 -9.47
C ILE A 9 13.59 -3.94 -9.25
N GLN A 10 14.58 -3.32 -8.60
CA GLN A 10 15.73 -4.00 -8.02
C GLN A 10 15.68 -3.88 -6.50
N GLU A 11 14.83 -4.69 -5.85
CA GLU A 11 14.94 -4.90 -4.40
C GLU A 11 16.20 -5.74 -4.13
N LYS A 12 16.98 -5.41 -3.09
CA LYS A 12 18.21 -6.14 -2.68
C LYS A 12 18.00 -7.68 -2.57
N LYS A 13 16.76 -8.16 -2.42
CA LYS A 13 16.40 -9.59 -2.30
C LYS A 13 16.40 -10.39 -3.62
N ASN A 14 16.24 -9.75 -4.80
CA ASN A 14 16.12 -10.47 -6.07
C ASN A 14 17.35 -10.27 -6.96
N ASN A 15 18.49 -10.82 -6.53
CA ASN A 15 19.74 -10.72 -7.28
C ASN A 15 19.82 -11.65 -8.52
N ASN A 16 18.87 -12.56 -8.71
CA ASN A 16 18.96 -13.62 -9.73
C ASN A 16 18.37 -13.26 -11.10
N ASP A 17 17.63 -12.14 -11.23
CA ASP A 17 16.95 -11.75 -12.49
C ASP A 17 17.69 -10.65 -13.29
N LYS A 18 18.98 -10.46 -13.05
CA LYS A 18 19.74 -9.27 -13.49
C LYS A 18 19.98 -9.15 -15.00
N ASN A 19 19.89 -10.23 -15.78
CA ASN A 19 20.45 -10.25 -17.14
C ASN A 19 19.44 -10.30 -18.28
N TYR A 20 18.17 -10.66 -18.06
CA TYR A 20 17.23 -10.87 -19.18
C TYR A 20 16.55 -9.60 -19.71
N LEU A 21 16.66 -8.47 -19.00
CA LEU A 21 15.83 -7.29 -19.29
C LEU A 21 16.61 -6.01 -19.57
N LYS A 22 17.94 -6.05 -19.52
CA LYS A 22 18.82 -4.88 -19.66
C LYS A 22 18.81 -4.24 -21.06
N ASN A 23 17.99 -4.76 -21.99
CA ASN A 23 17.79 -4.28 -23.37
C ASN A 23 16.32 -4.42 -23.81
N SER A 24 15.37 -4.43 -22.88
CA SER A 24 13.96 -4.63 -23.20
C SER A 24 13.22 -3.30 -23.32
N SER A 25 12.31 -3.21 -24.30
CA SER A 25 11.45 -2.05 -24.48
C SER A 25 10.56 -1.81 -23.25
N PRO A 26 10.10 -0.57 -23.01
CA PRO A 26 9.17 -0.28 -21.92
C PRO A 26 7.95 -1.21 -21.94
N ILE A 27 7.65 -1.81 -20.80
CA ILE A 27 6.57 -2.81 -20.64
C ILE A 27 5.34 -2.10 -20.09
N GLN A 28 4.23 -2.14 -20.83
CA GLN A 28 2.97 -1.58 -20.35
C GLN A 28 2.42 -2.42 -19.20
N VAL A 29 2.02 -1.76 -18.12
CA VAL A 29 1.49 -2.38 -16.90
C VAL A 29 0.26 -1.64 -16.40
N THR A 30 -0.45 -2.22 -15.44
CA THR A 30 -1.63 -1.60 -14.81
C THR A 30 -1.28 -0.82 -13.54
N ASN A 31 -0.10 -1.06 -12.96
CA ASN A 31 0.42 -0.32 -11.80
C ASN A 31 1.94 -0.38 -11.76
N VAL A 32 2.53 0.56 -11.01
CA VAL A 32 3.94 0.55 -10.61
C VAL A 32 4.03 0.69 -9.10
N LYS A 33 5.19 0.42 -8.52
CA LYS A 33 5.42 0.66 -7.10
C LYS A 33 5.62 2.15 -6.83
N GLY A 34 5.04 2.62 -5.72
CA GLY A 34 5.09 4.03 -5.32
C GLY A 34 6.44 4.52 -4.79
N PHE A 35 7.46 3.66 -4.64
CA PHE A 35 8.76 4.10 -4.11
C PHE A 35 9.50 5.06 -5.06
N ALA A 36 9.22 4.99 -6.37
CA ALA A 36 9.72 5.92 -7.37
C ALA A 36 8.82 5.90 -8.60
N MET A 37 8.36 7.08 -9.01
CA MET A 37 7.43 7.25 -10.13
C MET A 37 7.81 8.52 -10.90
N PHE A 38 7.78 8.45 -12.23
CA PHE A 38 7.93 9.58 -13.12
C PHE A 38 6.56 9.90 -13.71
N LEU A 39 6.05 11.11 -13.42
CA LEU A 39 4.70 11.52 -13.79
C LEU A 39 4.78 12.49 -14.96
N ASN A 40 4.10 12.18 -16.07
CA ASN A 40 3.86 13.16 -17.12
C ASN A 40 2.65 14.02 -16.74
N LEU A 41 2.90 15.20 -16.16
CA LEU A 41 1.86 16.04 -15.57
C LEU A 41 0.74 16.43 -16.56
N SER A 42 1.01 16.47 -17.87
CA SER A 42 -0.03 16.77 -18.87
C SER A 42 -1.15 15.72 -18.88
N GLU A 43 -0.84 14.47 -18.56
CA GLU A 43 -1.81 13.35 -18.56
C GLU A 43 -2.75 13.35 -17.35
N PHE A 44 -2.52 14.22 -16.35
CA PHE A 44 -3.26 14.23 -15.09
C PHE A 44 -4.38 15.28 -15.05
N LYS A 45 -4.50 16.14 -16.06
CA LYS A 45 -5.47 17.26 -16.08
C LYS A 45 -6.90 16.81 -15.77
N ASP A 46 -7.33 15.70 -16.35
CA ASP A 46 -8.71 15.19 -16.19
C ASP A 46 -8.83 14.11 -15.10
N VAL A 47 -7.72 13.53 -14.64
CA VAL A 47 -7.71 12.39 -13.70
C VAL A 47 -7.44 12.83 -12.26
N GLY A 48 -6.71 13.93 -12.08
CA GLY A 48 -6.20 14.39 -10.80
C GLY A 48 -5.03 13.56 -10.26
N PHE A 49 -4.44 14.02 -9.16
CA PHE A 49 -3.28 13.40 -8.50
C PHE A 49 -3.70 12.35 -7.47
N PHE A 50 -2.92 12.14 -6.40
CA PHE A 50 -3.27 11.23 -5.31
C PHE A 50 -4.59 11.64 -4.64
N ASP A 51 -5.39 10.64 -4.28
CA ASP A 51 -6.63 10.87 -3.54
C ASP A 51 -6.31 10.99 -2.05
N GLU A 52 -6.57 12.17 -1.48
CA GLU A 52 -6.29 12.51 -0.08
C GLU A 52 -7.09 11.68 0.94
N SER A 53 -8.10 10.94 0.48
CA SER A 53 -8.77 9.93 1.33
C SER A 53 -7.88 8.72 1.65
N PHE A 54 -6.75 8.56 0.96
CA PHE A 54 -5.68 7.63 1.32
C PHE A 54 -4.52 8.39 1.97
N PHE A 55 -4.13 7.95 3.17
CA PHE A 55 -2.94 8.49 3.84
C PHE A 55 -1.70 7.62 3.61
N PHE A 56 -1.82 6.30 3.86
CA PHE A 56 -0.70 5.39 3.77
C PHE A 56 -1.17 4.02 3.28
N TYR A 57 -0.53 3.51 2.24
CA TYR A 57 -0.92 2.36 1.43
C TYR A 57 -2.13 2.60 0.52
N PHE A 58 -2.05 2.02 -0.68
CA PHE A 58 -3.06 2.03 -1.73
C PHE A 58 -3.23 3.37 -2.45
N GLU A 59 -2.55 4.44 -2.04
CA GLU A 59 -2.56 5.73 -2.73
C GLU A 59 -2.05 5.62 -4.17
N GLU A 60 -0.99 4.83 -4.38
CA GLU A 60 -0.38 4.61 -5.68
C GLU A 60 -1.20 3.65 -6.55
N ILE A 61 -1.78 2.63 -5.91
CA ILE A 61 -2.67 1.65 -6.58
C ILE A 61 -3.93 2.37 -7.06
N ASP A 62 -4.51 3.23 -6.22
CA ASP A 62 -5.66 4.07 -6.57
C ASP A 62 -5.38 4.99 -7.75
N LEU A 63 -4.24 5.70 -7.71
CA LEU A 63 -3.83 6.60 -8.79
C LEU A 63 -3.66 5.86 -10.11
N CYS A 64 -2.93 4.72 -10.09
CA CYS A 64 -2.73 3.90 -11.28
C CYS A 64 -4.07 3.39 -11.84
N LYS A 65 -4.97 2.93 -10.97
CA LYS A 65 -6.29 2.45 -11.38
C LYS A 65 -7.13 3.56 -12.03
N ARG A 66 -7.15 4.77 -11.46
CA ARG A 66 -7.86 5.91 -12.05
C ARG A 66 -7.30 6.29 -13.42
N LEU A 67 -5.98 6.32 -13.57
CA LEU A 67 -5.33 6.58 -14.86
C LEU A 67 -5.68 5.53 -15.92
N VAL A 68 -5.58 4.24 -15.58
CA VAL A 68 -5.94 3.14 -16.50
C VAL A 68 -7.42 3.22 -16.90
N ASN A 69 -8.31 3.53 -15.97
CA ASN A 69 -9.74 3.71 -16.26
C ASN A 69 -10.01 4.90 -17.21
N HIS A 70 -9.11 5.89 -17.27
CA HIS A 70 -9.17 7.01 -18.23
C HIS A 70 -8.36 6.73 -19.51
N GLY A 71 -8.02 5.46 -19.78
CA GLY A 71 -7.27 5.07 -20.98
C GLY A 71 -5.80 5.51 -20.98
N LYS A 72 -5.28 5.99 -19.85
CA LYS A 72 -3.88 6.43 -19.74
C LYS A 72 -2.94 5.23 -19.61
N LYS A 73 -1.74 5.37 -20.16
CA LYS A 73 -0.75 4.28 -20.20
C LYS A 73 0.28 4.41 -19.09
N ILE A 74 0.61 3.29 -18.47
CA ILE A 74 1.62 3.18 -17.41
C ILE A 74 2.67 2.17 -17.87
N TYR A 75 3.95 2.49 -17.67
CA TYR A 75 5.05 1.66 -18.14
C TYR A 75 6.05 1.36 -17.02
N LEU A 76 6.60 0.14 -17.02
CA LEU A 76 7.87 -0.16 -16.39
C LEU A 76 8.98 0.05 -17.43
N VAL A 77 10.03 0.78 -17.03
CA VAL A 77 11.16 1.10 -17.90
C VAL A 77 12.40 0.37 -17.39
N PRO A 78 12.85 -0.70 -18.08
CA PRO A 78 14.01 -1.51 -17.68
C PRO A 78 15.32 -0.72 -17.54
N ASP A 79 15.48 0.31 -18.35
CA ASP A 79 16.69 1.15 -18.35
C ASP A 79 16.77 2.11 -17.15
N VAL A 80 15.64 2.35 -16.47
CA VAL A 80 15.59 3.18 -15.27
C VAL A 80 15.85 2.31 -14.04
N ILE A 81 17.05 2.43 -13.49
CA ILE A 81 17.51 1.67 -12.33
C ILE A 81 17.44 2.53 -11.07
N ILE A 82 16.67 2.09 -10.09
CA ILE A 82 16.57 2.73 -8.77
C ILE A 82 16.81 1.66 -7.69
N HIS A 83 17.84 1.89 -6.87
CA HIS A 83 18.13 1.07 -5.71
C HIS A 83 17.31 1.54 -4.52
N HIS A 84 16.30 0.76 -4.15
CA HIS A 84 15.46 1.04 -2.99
C HIS A 84 15.83 0.13 -1.83
N GLU A 85 16.34 0.71 -0.74
CA GLU A 85 16.80 -0.05 0.42
C GLU A 85 15.66 -0.73 1.18
N GLY A 86 14.45 -0.13 1.15
CA GLY A 86 13.24 -0.67 1.76
C GLY A 86 13.28 -0.67 3.29
N GLY A 87 12.25 -0.13 3.93
CA GLY A 87 12.13 -0.15 5.40
C GLY A 87 13.10 0.77 6.15
N ALA A 88 13.95 1.53 5.45
CA ALA A 88 14.89 2.49 6.01
C ALA A 88 14.31 3.90 6.23
N SER A 89 12.98 4.07 6.11
CA SER A 89 12.31 5.37 6.26
C SER A 89 12.18 5.86 7.71
N HIS A 90 12.72 5.11 8.67
CA HIS A 90 12.64 5.38 10.09
C HIS A 90 13.84 4.79 10.81
N GLU A 91 14.19 5.40 11.94
CA GLU A 91 15.23 4.88 12.83
C GLU A 91 14.80 3.57 13.50
N GLU A 92 15.79 2.76 13.90
CA GLU A 92 15.55 1.50 14.62
C GLU A 92 14.86 1.74 15.97
N SER A 93 15.11 2.91 16.61
CA SER A 93 14.52 3.35 17.88
C SER A 93 12.97 3.33 17.86
N ILE A 94 12.35 3.69 16.74
CA ILE A 94 10.90 3.79 16.57
C ILE A 94 10.29 2.63 15.77
N LYS A 95 11.07 1.59 15.46
CA LYS A 95 10.66 0.48 14.59
C LYS A 95 9.40 -0.25 15.06
N LYS A 96 9.25 -0.45 16.37
CA LYS A 96 8.07 -1.09 16.95
C LYS A 96 6.82 -0.24 16.74
N GLU A 97 6.90 1.06 16.98
CA GLU A 97 5.78 1.97 16.78
C GLU A 97 5.41 2.10 15.30
N MET A 98 6.42 2.16 14.44
CA MET A 98 6.24 2.10 12.99
C MET A 98 5.57 0.79 12.57
N GLU A 99 5.93 -0.35 13.16
CA GLU A 99 5.25 -1.63 12.88
C GLU A 99 3.76 -1.59 13.26
N LEU A 100 3.44 -1.05 14.43
CA LEU A 100 2.06 -0.85 14.85
C LEU A 100 1.30 0.07 13.88
N SER A 101 1.93 1.16 13.45
CA SER A 101 1.37 2.10 12.49
C SER A 101 1.13 1.47 11.13
N ARG A 102 2.09 0.71 10.60
CA ARG A 102 1.94 -0.03 9.34
C ARG A 102 0.76 -1.00 9.39
N ASN A 103 0.64 -1.77 10.48
CA ASN A 103 -0.47 -2.73 10.62
C ASN A 103 -1.84 -2.05 10.73
N TRP A 104 -1.92 -0.90 11.40
CA TRP A 104 -3.14 -0.10 11.50
C TRP A 104 -3.56 0.43 10.13
N HIS A 105 -2.66 1.14 9.44
CA HIS A 105 -2.95 1.77 8.15
C HIS A 105 -3.18 0.75 7.04
N TRP A 106 -2.43 -0.35 7.03
CA TRP A 106 -2.63 -1.41 6.03
C TRP A 106 -4.06 -1.93 6.07
N MET A 107 -4.61 -2.16 7.27
CA MET A 107 -6.00 -2.59 7.43
C MET A 107 -6.99 -1.48 7.08
N TRP A 108 -6.75 -0.27 7.56
CA TRP A 108 -7.62 0.89 7.30
C TRP A 108 -7.74 1.19 5.80
N SER A 109 -6.61 1.30 5.10
CA SER A 109 -6.54 1.55 3.66
C SER A 109 -7.05 0.38 2.82
N THR A 110 -6.82 -0.87 3.24
CA THR A 110 -7.40 -2.06 2.54
C THR A 110 -8.93 -1.95 2.47
N PHE A 111 -9.58 -1.63 3.60
CA PHE A 111 -11.04 -1.51 3.62
C PHE A 111 -11.51 -0.32 2.79
N ASN A 112 -10.90 0.85 2.95
CA ASN A 112 -11.29 2.05 2.20
C ASN A 112 -11.09 1.88 0.69
N TYR A 113 -10.02 1.23 0.26
CA TYR A 113 -9.80 0.90 -1.14
C TYR A 113 -10.91 0.02 -1.69
N HIS A 114 -11.24 -1.09 -1.02
CA HIS A 114 -12.36 -1.91 -1.44
C HIS A 114 -13.67 -1.12 -1.42
N ARG A 115 -13.91 -0.31 -0.38
CA ARG A 115 -15.15 0.48 -0.23
C ARG A 115 -15.33 1.44 -1.39
N LYS A 116 -14.27 2.14 -1.79
CA LYS A 116 -14.25 3.07 -2.92
C LYS A 116 -14.67 2.40 -4.23
N TYR A 117 -14.20 1.18 -4.49
CA TYR A 117 -14.40 0.51 -5.78
C TYR A 117 -15.50 -0.55 -5.84
N LYS A 118 -15.96 -1.06 -4.69
CA LYS A 118 -16.92 -2.18 -4.61
C LYS A 118 -18.11 -1.89 -3.70
N GLY A 119 -18.15 -0.72 -3.06
CA GLY A 119 -19.18 -0.38 -2.08
C GLY A 119 -18.99 -1.09 -0.73
N PHE A 120 -19.75 -0.67 0.27
CA PHE A 120 -19.57 -1.11 1.66
C PHE A 120 -19.78 -2.62 1.85
N PHE A 121 -20.91 -3.16 1.39
CA PHE A 121 -21.28 -4.56 1.64
C PHE A 121 -20.29 -5.57 1.08
N ILE A 122 -19.88 -5.42 -0.19
CA ILE A 122 -18.88 -6.31 -0.81
C ILE A 122 -17.53 -6.16 -0.09
N SER A 123 -17.16 -4.94 0.29
CA SER A 123 -15.92 -4.68 1.02
C SER A 123 -15.91 -5.36 2.38
N PHE A 124 -17.04 -5.34 3.09
CA PHE A 124 -17.21 -6.03 4.36
C PHE A 124 -17.00 -7.53 4.21
N ILE A 125 -17.61 -8.17 3.20
CA ILE A 125 -17.41 -9.59 2.90
C ILE A 125 -15.93 -9.90 2.61
N ILE A 126 -15.26 -9.05 1.81
CA ILE A 126 -13.84 -9.22 1.48
C ILE A 126 -12.95 -9.14 2.73
N ILE A 127 -13.23 -8.22 3.66
CA ILE A 127 -12.40 -8.05 4.87
C ILE A 127 -12.75 -9.01 6.00
N LEU A 128 -13.89 -9.70 5.91
CA LEU A 128 -14.41 -10.53 7.00
C LEU A 128 -13.38 -11.56 7.50
N PRO A 129 -12.64 -12.30 6.65
CA PRO A 129 -11.60 -13.21 7.12
C PRO A 129 -10.47 -12.51 7.89
N LYS A 130 -10.07 -11.30 7.46
CA LYS A 130 -9.04 -10.51 8.14
C LYS A 130 -9.54 -9.97 9.49
N LEU A 131 -10.80 -9.54 9.54
CA LEU A 131 -11.47 -9.09 10.77
C LEU A 131 -11.54 -10.23 11.79
N SER A 132 -12.08 -11.38 11.39
CA SER A 132 -12.18 -12.57 12.24
C SER A 132 -10.79 -13.03 12.72
N SER A 133 -9.79 -13.06 11.82
CA SER A 133 -8.42 -13.40 12.21
C SER A 133 -7.83 -12.43 13.23
N ALA A 134 -8.08 -11.12 13.08
CA ALA A 134 -7.60 -10.12 14.03
C ALA A 134 -8.25 -10.29 15.41
N ILE A 135 -9.57 -10.49 15.48
CA ILE A 135 -10.31 -10.73 16.72
C ILE A 135 -9.77 -11.98 17.43
N ILE A 136 -9.75 -13.12 16.72
CA ILE A 136 -9.29 -14.40 17.28
C ILE A 136 -7.86 -14.28 17.81
N LYS A 137 -6.97 -13.63 17.07
CA LYS A 137 -5.57 -13.49 17.49
C LYS A 137 -5.38 -12.53 18.65
N VAL A 138 -6.17 -11.46 18.76
CA VAL A 138 -6.17 -10.61 19.97
C VAL A 138 -6.54 -11.46 21.20
N LEU A 139 -7.55 -12.32 21.09
CA LEU A 139 -7.97 -13.21 22.18
C LEU A 139 -6.88 -14.24 22.52
N ILE A 140 -6.39 -14.99 21.53
CA ILE A 140 -5.34 -16.00 21.72
C ILE A 140 -4.10 -15.38 22.37
N TYR A 141 -3.59 -14.26 21.84
CA TYR A 141 -2.40 -13.62 22.39
C TYR A 141 -2.63 -12.95 23.75
N SER A 142 -3.88 -12.70 24.13
CA SER A 142 -4.24 -12.31 25.50
C SER A 142 -4.15 -13.50 26.45
N LEU A 143 -4.65 -14.67 26.04
CA LEU A 143 -4.62 -15.91 26.83
C LEU A 143 -3.20 -16.42 27.07
N ILE A 144 -2.33 -16.37 26.05
CA ILE A 144 -0.92 -16.78 26.18
C ILE A 144 0.01 -15.64 26.63
N PHE A 145 -0.55 -14.52 27.10
CA PHE A 145 0.17 -13.35 27.61
C PHE A 145 1.24 -12.75 26.66
N ASN A 146 1.12 -12.96 25.34
CA ASN A 146 2.04 -12.41 24.35
C ASN A 146 1.66 -10.95 24.02
N LYS A 147 2.17 -10.01 24.82
CA LYS A 147 1.85 -8.58 24.73
C LYS A 147 2.17 -7.97 23.37
N GLU A 148 3.29 -8.35 22.76
CA GLU A 148 3.75 -7.76 21.49
C GLU A 148 2.87 -8.17 20.31
N LYS A 149 2.60 -9.47 20.15
CA LYS A 149 1.68 -9.94 19.09
C LYS A 149 0.26 -9.44 19.34
N ARG A 150 -0.20 -9.40 20.59
CA ARG A 150 -1.51 -8.83 20.93
C ARG A 150 -1.65 -7.39 20.43
N LYS A 151 -0.65 -6.53 20.66
CA LYS A 151 -0.66 -5.14 20.17
C LYS A 151 -0.75 -5.06 18.66
N ILE A 152 0.01 -5.88 17.92
CA ILE A 152 -0.03 -5.90 16.44
C ILE A 152 -1.43 -6.23 15.93
N TYR A 153 -2.05 -7.29 16.45
CA TYR A 153 -3.39 -7.68 16.00
C TYR A 153 -4.48 -6.74 16.51
N TYR A 154 -4.29 -6.10 17.66
CA TYR A 154 -5.15 -5.02 18.12
C TYR A 154 -5.13 -3.84 17.15
N GLN A 155 -3.96 -3.44 16.65
CA GLN A 155 -3.88 -2.36 15.66
C GLN A 155 -4.55 -2.74 14.34
N ARG A 156 -4.43 -4.00 13.90
CA ARG A 156 -5.17 -4.48 12.73
C ARG A 156 -6.68 -4.38 12.93
N LEU A 157 -7.16 -4.83 14.08
CA LEU A 157 -8.57 -4.77 14.45
C LEU A 157 -9.07 -3.32 14.52
N SER A 158 -8.34 -2.46 15.24
CA SER A 158 -8.67 -1.03 15.38
C SER A 158 -8.71 -0.32 14.02
N GLY A 159 -7.74 -0.57 13.14
CA GLY A 159 -7.70 0.00 11.79
C GLY A 159 -8.92 -0.40 10.94
N LEU A 160 -9.32 -1.69 10.97
CA LEU A 160 -10.53 -2.16 10.30
C LEU A 160 -11.80 -1.51 10.86
N ILE A 161 -11.96 -1.48 12.18
CA ILE A 161 -13.13 -0.88 12.83
C ILE A 161 -13.23 0.60 12.46
N ASN A 162 -12.11 1.33 12.54
CA ASN A 162 -12.07 2.75 12.22
C ASN A 162 -12.47 3.03 10.75
N ALA A 163 -11.99 2.21 9.81
CA ALA A 163 -12.36 2.33 8.40
C ALA A 163 -13.84 1.98 8.15
N MET A 164 -14.38 0.95 8.80
CA MET A 164 -15.80 0.58 8.72
C MET A 164 -16.71 1.69 9.27
N MET A 165 -16.28 2.38 10.32
CA MET A 165 -16.97 3.56 10.85
C MET A 165 -16.83 4.81 9.96
N GLY A 166 -16.05 4.74 8.88
CA GLY A 166 -15.81 5.88 7.98
C GLY A 166 -14.96 6.99 8.59
N LYS A 167 -14.19 6.69 9.65
CA LYS A 167 -13.33 7.66 10.32
C LYS A 167 -12.00 7.80 9.57
N SER A 168 -11.45 9.02 9.62
CA SER A 168 -10.16 9.39 9.06
C SER A 168 -9.00 8.59 9.68
N SER A 169 -7.87 8.53 8.97
CA SER A 169 -6.62 8.00 9.51
C SER A 169 -6.10 8.87 10.65
N TRP A 170 -5.82 8.28 11.83
CA TRP A 170 -5.36 9.04 13.00
C TRP A 170 -4.18 8.42 13.75
N TYR A 171 -3.89 7.12 13.59
CA TYR A 171 -2.81 6.50 14.36
C TYR A 171 -1.45 6.99 13.86
N ARG A 172 -0.61 7.54 14.72
CA ARG A 172 0.75 7.99 14.37
C ARG A 172 1.76 7.46 15.41
N PRO A 173 2.95 7.03 14.98
CA PRO A 173 4.07 6.80 15.91
C PRO A 173 4.34 8.06 16.72
N LYS A 174 4.71 7.90 17.99
CA LYS A 174 5.14 8.98 18.86
C LYS A 174 6.65 9.09 18.74
N VAL A 175 7.09 9.93 17.81
CA VAL A 175 8.50 10.32 17.65
C VAL A 175 8.89 11.40 18.65
#